data_AF-A0A397CDE3-F1
#
_entry.id   AF-A0A397CDE3-F1
#
_cell.length_a   1.000
_cell.length_b   1.000
_cell.length_c   1.000
_cell.angle_alpha   90.00
_cell.angle_beta   90.00
_cell.angle_gamma   90.00
#
_symmetry.space_group_name_H-M   'P 1'
#
loop_
_entity.id
_entity.type
_entity.pdbx_description
1 polymer ?
#
loop_
_entity_poly.entity_id
_entity_poly.type
_entity_poly.pdbx_seq_one_letter_code
_entity_poly.pdbx_strand_id
1 'polypeptide(L)'
;ANEDTRLRHRYLDLRRPALQQNLALRSNVSMTARNYLCQLGFLEIETPTLFKSTPEGAREFLVPTRSKNQFYALTQSPQQYKQVRLFFLVASWGMVKSIWKCANVSLDHAFPIMSYSDAMDRFGVDKPDTRFGLELKDLSDIIPVDVFGSSTTTSPSTDVVRAINVKQLAKGGFSRKDMADLEALAKRLSVDGRGVYAVKIEDNIKWKSSVAKKLSAAQLDQVNHRLDVEDDDVLLLTCGSYANVCTLLGRMRLQTSQLLYARGQLQEELDPFKYNHLWIVDFPMFEMDNDGLSATHHPFTAPREDDLAKLKALLATGKNAWEDPAMQNELLTIKAQHMDLVCNGWELGGGSIRLHSMELQQSVLQQVLNLPDIQVRATHQLPPVDIKMAKESTKKIKTSTVADVVSRDYTINLHKRLHGATFKKKAPKAVREIKKFAQKAMGTADVRIDSKLNKFVWSQGVRNIPYRVRVRLSRKRNEDEDAKEKLYTLVQHVQVSTYKGLSTENVEE
;
A
#
# COMPACT_ATOMS: atom_id res chain seq x y z
N ALA A 1 -5.52 -1.37 37.14
CA ALA A 1 -5.00 -2.66 36.64
C ALA A 1 -3.85 -2.38 35.69
N ASN A 2 -2.73 -3.10 35.84
CA ASN A 2 -1.58 -2.99 34.94
C ASN A 2 -1.97 -3.42 33.50
N GLU A 3 -1.25 -2.92 32.51
CA GLU A 3 -1.51 -3.17 31.08
C GLU A 3 -1.54 -4.67 30.75
N ASP A 4 -0.61 -5.45 31.31
CA ASP A 4 -0.56 -6.90 31.12
C ASP A 4 -1.84 -7.61 31.58
N THR A 5 -2.42 -7.18 32.70
CA THR A 5 -3.68 -7.73 33.20
C THR A 5 -4.84 -7.39 32.26
N ARG A 6 -4.85 -6.17 31.72
CA ARG A 6 -5.86 -5.70 30.77
C ARG A 6 -5.76 -6.45 29.44
N LEU A 7 -4.56 -6.77 28.99
CA LEU A 7 -4.34 -7.57 27.77
C LEU A 7 -4.72 -9.04 28.00
N ARG A 8 -4.31 -9.64 29.12
CA ARG A 8 -4.67 -11.03 29.49
C ARG A 8 -6.18 -11.22 29.56
N HIS A 9 -6.90 -10.25 30.13
CA HIS A 9 -8.36 -10.27 30.24
C HIS A 9 -9.01 -9.26 29.30
N ARG A 10 -8.51 -9.14 28.06
CA ARG A 10 -8.99 -8.12 27.10
C ARG A 10 -10.49 -8.20 26.85
N TYR A 11 -11.08 -9.39 26.85
CA TYR A 11 -12.52 -9.58 26.71
C TYR A 11 -13.34 -8.91 27.83
N LEU A 12 -12.80 -8.76 29.04
CA LEU A 12 -13.42 -7.98 30.13
C LEU A 12 -13.10 -6.49 29.97
N ASP A 13 -11.85 -6.13 29.65
CA ASP A 13 -11.45 -4.72 29.46
C ASP A 13 -12.27 -4.07 28.34
N LEU A 14 -12.58 -4.81 27.26
CA LEU A 14 -13.44 -4.37 26.17
C LEU A 14 -14.84 -3.96 26.61
N ARG A 15 -15.34 -4.40 27.77
CA ARG A 15 -16.66 -3.98 28.29
C ARG A 15 -16.65 -2.57 28.90
N ARG A 16 -15.47 -1.97 29.11
CA ARG A 16 -15.35 -0.63 29.67
C ARG A 16 -15.91 0.40 28.69
N PRO A 17 -16.66 1.42 29.17
CA PRO A 17 -17.28 2.43 28.32
C PRO A 17 -16.31 3.09 27.33
N ALA A 18 -15.09 3.44 27.78
CA ALA A 18 -14.08 4.06 26.92
C ALA A 18 -13.68 3.18 25.72
N LEU A 19 -13.51 1.86 25.91
CA LEU A 19 -13.15 0.97 24.80
C LEU A 19 -14.33 0.67 23.88
N GLN A 20 -15.54 0.59 24.43
CA GLN A 20 -16.77 0.49 23.64
C GLN A 20 -16.93 1.72 22.73
N GLN A 21 -16.73 2.92 23.26
CA GLN A 21 -16.75 4.17 22.49
C GLN A 21 -15.70 4.17 21.38
N ASN A 22 -14.47 3.74 21.67
CA ASN A 22 -13.41 3.65 20.65
C ASN A 22 -13.76 2.68 19.52
N LEU A 23 -14.34 1.52 19.84
CA LEU A 23 -14.78 0.54 18.82
C LEU A 23 -15.95 1.06 17.99
N ALA A 24 -16.93 1.70 18.63
CA ALA A 24 -18.07 2.32 17.94
C ALA A 24 -17.59 3.44 17.01
N LEU A 25 -16.70 4.32 17.47
CA LEU A 25 -16.11 5.37 16.66
C LEU A 25 -15.36 4.79 15.45
N ARG A 26 -14.52 3.76 15.66
CA ARG A 26 -13.82 3.08 14.56
C ARG A 26 -14.78 2.52 13.51
N SER A 27 -15.88 1.90 13.96
CA SER A 27 -16.90 1.35 13.07
C SER A 27 -17.57 2.45 12.24
N ASN A 28 -18.00 3.54 12.89
CA ASN A 28 -18.62 4.70 12.24
C ASN A 28 -17.69 5.37 11.22
N VAL A 29 -16.41 5.57 11.58
CA VAL A 29 -15.38 6.10 10.69
C VAL A 29 -15.21 5.21 9.46
N SER A 30 -15.10 3.89 9.67
CA SER A 30 -14.92 2.93 8.57
C SER A 30 -16.13 2.90 7.61
N MET A 31 -17.35 2.96 8.15
CA MET A 31 -18.57 3.02 7.35
C MET A 31 -18.68 4.34 6.56
N THR A 32 -18.32 5.45 7.19
CA THR A 32 -18.37 6.77 6.55
C THR A 32 -17.40 6.88 5.39
N ALA A 33 -16.17 6.40 5.57
CA ALA A 33 -15.19 6.35 4.49
C ALA A 33 -15.67 5.49 3.30
N ARG A 34 -16.25 4.30 3.56
CA ARG A 34 -16.83 3.45 2.51
C ARG A 34 -17.98 4.14 1.79
N ASN A 35 -18.94 4.67 2.53
CA ASN A 35 -20.12 5.32 1.95
C ASN A 35 -19.72 6.53 1.09
N TYR A 36 -18.75 7.33 1.56
CA TYR A 36 -18.22 8.47 0.82
C TYR A 36 -17.60 8.05 -0.52
N LEU A 37 -16.74 7.02 -0.51
CA LEU A 37 -16.11 6.52 -1.75
C LEU A 37 -17.16 5.91 -2.69
N CYS A 38 -18.10 5.11 -2.16
CA CYS A 38 -19.19 4.53 -2.96
C CYS A 38 -20.07 5.61 -3.62
N GLN A 39 -20.34 6.72 -2.93
CA GLN A 39 -21.09 7.86 -3.49
C GLN A 39 -20.35 8.54 -4.65
N LEU A 40 -19.02 8.52 -4.64
CA LEU A 40 -18.19 9.00 -5.75
C LEU A 40 -18.07 7.97 -6.89
N GLY A 41 -18.75 6.83 -6.82
CA GLY A 41 -18.73 5.77 -7.83
C GLY A 41 -17.58 4.76 -7.68
N PHE A 42 -16.86 4.78 -6.56
CA PHE A 42 -15.81 3.81 -6.29
C PHE A 42 -16.43 2.44 -5.93
N LEU A 43 -15.89 1.37 -6.52
CA LEU A 43 -16.20 -0.01 -6.16
C LEU A 43 -15.23 -0.55 -5.10
N GLU A 44 -15.76 -1.15 -4.04
CA GLU A 44 -14.98 -1.94 -3.08
C GLU A 44 -14.65 -3.30 -3.71
N ILE A 45 -13.36 -3.56 -3.95
CA ILE A 45 -12.87 -4.77 -4.61
C ILE A 45 -11.96 -5.53 -3.64
N GLU A 46 -12.33 -6.77 -3.32
CA GLU A 46 -11.46 -7.66 -2.57
C GLU A 46 -10.33 -8.18 -3.47
N THR A 47 -9.09 -8.01 -3.00
CA THR A 47 -7.88 -8.50 -3.68
C THR A 47 -7.35 -9.76 -2.99
N PRO A 48 -6.72 -10.70 -3.73
CA PRO A 48 -6.10 -11.88 -3.15
C PRO A 48 -5.08 -11.53 -2.06
N THR A 49 -5.12 -12.26 -0.93
CA THR A 49 -4.18 -12.11 0.19
C THR A 49 -2.93 -12.97 0.06
N LEU A 50 -3.03 -14.08 -0.68
CA LEU A 50 -1.93 -14.98 -1.01
C LEU A 50 -1.36 -14.61 -2.37
N PHE A 51 -0.10 -14.21 -2.39
CA PHE A 51 0.55 -13.65 -3.56
C PHE A 51 1.92 -14.29 -3.86
N LYS A 52 2.49 -14.01 -5.02
CA LYS A 52 3.85 -14.43 -5.36
C LYS A 52 4.84 -13.50 -4.66
N SER A 53 5.77 -14.05 -3.89
CA SER A 53 6.75 -13.22 -3.19
C SER A 53 7.51 -12.31 -4.14
N THR A 54 7.57 -11.02 -3.80
CA THR A 54 8.42 -10.05 -4.50
C THR A 54 9.75 -9.94 -3.79
N PRO A 55 10.88 -9.97 -4.52
CA PRO A 55 12.20 -9.83 -3.91
C PRO A 55 12.49 -8.42 -3.38
N GLU A 56 11.67 -7.43 -3.72
CA GLU A 56 11.79 -6.03 -3.26
C GLU A 56 10.91 -5.76 -2.03
N GLY A 57 11.46 -5.00 -1.08
CA GLY A 57 10.73 -4.46 0.08
C GLY A 57 10.99 -5.17 1.40
N ALA A 58 10.10 -4.93 2.37
CA ALA A 58 10.21 -5.53 3.71
C ALA A 58 10.07 -7.07 3.66
N ARG A 59 10.48 -7.77 4.73
CA ARG A 59 10.34 -9.23 4.80
C ARG A 59 8.87 -9.65 4.78
N GLU A 60 8.53 -10.54 3.86
CA GLU A 60 7.17 -11.08 3.71
C GLU A 60 6.95 -12.36 4.53
N PHE A 61 5.71 -12.56 4.99
CA PHE A 61 5.31 -13.83 5.61
C PHE A 61 5.04 -14.87 4.53
N LEU A 62 5.80 -15.96 4.56
CA LEU A 62 5.62 -17.08 3.65
C LEU A 62 4.55 -18.06 4.14
N VAL A 63 3.70 -18.48 3.22
CA VAL A 63 2.64 -19.47 3.43
C VAL A 63 2.97 -20.70 2.58
N PRO A 64 3.40 -21.82 3.18
CA PRO A 64 3.70 -23.03 2.45
C PRO A 64 2.44 -23.58 1.77
N THR A 65 2.60 -24.10 0.56
CA THR A 65 1.52 -24.81 -0.12
C THR A 65 1.61 -26.30 0.11
N ARG A 66 0.53 -27.03 -0.22
CA ARG A 66 0.54 -28.50 -0.23
C ARG A 66 1.50 -29.05 -1.31
N SER A 67 1.80 -28.29 -2.34
CA SER A 67 2.77 -28.64 -3.38
C SER A 67 4.18 -28.46 -2.83
N LYS A 68 5.04 -29.49 -3.01
CA LYS A 68 6.42 -29.42 -2.55
C LYS A 68 7.14 -28.22 -3.18
N ASN A 69 7.93 -27.51 -2.38
CA ASN A 69 8.78 -26.38 -2.77
C ASN A 69 8.04 -25.19 -3.39
N GLN A 70 6.75 -25.01 -3.09
CA GLN A 70 5.98 -23.84 -3.51
C GLN A 70 5.40 -23.11 -2.30
N PHE A 71 5.55 -21.79 -2.31
CA PHE A 71 5.12 -20.90 -1.24
C PHE A 71 4.36 -19.71 -1.84
N TYR A 72 3.35 -19.25 -1.11
CA TYR A 72 2.80 -17.91 -1.28
C TYR A 72 3.45 -16.96 -0.27
N ALA A 73 3.28 -15.67 -0.49
CA ALA A 73 3.56 -14.61 0.46
C ALA A 73 2.26 -13.89 0.82
N LEU A 74 2.14 -13.39 2.05
CA LEU A 74 1.07 -12.46 2.41
C LEU A 74 1.38 -11.08 1.83
N THR A 75 0.40 -10.49 1.13
CA THR A 75 0.53 -9.15 0.55
C THR A 75 0.79 -8.10 1.64
N GLN A 76 1.85 -7.31 1.53
CA GLN A 76 2.09 -6.15 2.41
C GLN A 76 1.04 -5.06 2.18
N SER A 77 0.71 -4.82 0.92
CA SER A 77 -0.34 -3.90 0.50
C SER A 77 -0.94 -4.39 -0.83
N PRO A 78 -2.18 -4.01 -1.19
CA PRO A 78 -2.80 -4.40 -2.46
C PRO A 78 -2.25 -3.63 -3.67
N GLN A 79 -1.04 -3.06 -3.55
CA GLN A 79 -0.47 -2.07 -4.45
C GLN A 79 -0.34 -2.57 -5.89
N GLN A 80 0.09 -3.82 -6.10
CA GLN A 80 0.20 -4.40 -7.44
C GLN A 80 -1.16 -4.55 -8.14
N TYR A 81 -2.21 -4.90 -7.39
CA TYR A 81 -3.56 -5.00 -7.95
C TYR A 81 -4.19 -3.63 -8.22
N LYS A 82 -3.87 -2.62 -7.38
CA LYS A 82 -4.30 -1.23 -7.58
C LYS A 82 -3.74 -0.60 -8.86
N GLN A 83 -2.62 -1.10 -9.39
CA GLN A 83 -2.09 -0.61 -10.67
C GLN A 83 -2.81 -1.21 -11.88
N VAL A 84 -3.21 -2.49 -11.80
CA VAL A 84 -3.89 -3.18 -12.91
C VAL A 84 -5.32 -2.67 -13.13
N ARG A 85 -5.98 -2.21 -12.06
CA ARG A 85 -7.25 -1.50 -12.15
C ARG A 85 -7.00 -0.07 -11.72
N LEU A 86 -6.84 0.82 -12.67
CA LEU A 86 -6.62 2.26 -12.50
C LEU A 86 -7.60 2.85 -11.47
N PHE A 87 -7.25 2.83 -10.19
CA PHE A 87 -8.13 3.20 -9.09
C PHE A 87 -7.41 4.22 -8.23
N PHE A 88 -7.66 5.49 -8.56
CA PHE A 88 -7.11 6.63 -7.85
C PHE A 88 -7.78 6.76 -6.48
N LEU A 89 -7.24 6.07 -5.47
CA LEU A 89 -7.61 6.37 -4.09
C LEU A 89 -6.81 7.60 -3.63
N VAL A 90 -7.21 8.77 -4.14
CA VAL A 90 -6.82 10.03 -3.49
C VAL A 90 -7.72 10.13 -2.27
N ALA A 91 -7.13 10.18 -1.08
CA ALA A 91 -7.84 10.62 0.11
C ALA A 91 -8.27 12.07 -0.13
N SER A 92 -9.41 12.27 -0.78
CA SER A 92 -9.89 13.61 -1.08
C SER A 92 -10.15 14.34 0.24
N TRP A 93 -9.85 15.64 0.27
CA TRP A 93 -10.14 16.52 1.41
C TRP A 93 -11.55 16.32 1.97
N GLY A 94 -12.55 16.07 1.11
CA GLY A 94 -13.93 15.79 1.52
C GLY A 94 -14.11 14.48 2.29
N MET A 95 -13.30 13.44 2.03
CA MET A 95 -13.33 12.19 2.79
C MET A 95 -12.82 12.42 4.22
N VAL A 96 -11.70 13.14 4.36
CA VAL A 96 -11.11 13.49 5.68
C VAL A 96 -12.10 14.34 6.47
N LYS A 97 -12.70 15.36 5.86
CA LYS A 97 -13.74 16.17 6.51
C LYS A 97 -14.92 15.32 7.00
N SER A 98 -15.37 14.36 6.19
CA SER A 98 -16.47 13.47 6.55
C SER A 98 -16.11 12.55 7.72
N ILE A 99 -14.88 12.03 7.76
CA ILE A 99 -14.39 11.18 8.85
C ILE A 99 -14.31 11.97 10.17
N TRP A 100 -13.78 13.19 10.16
CA TRP A 100 -13.62 14.01 11.37
C TRP A 100 -14.97 14.47 11.92
N LYS A 101 -15.97 14.67 11.04
CA LYS A 101 -17.34 14.95 11.45
C LYS A 101 -17.94 13.82 12.30
N CYS A 102 -17.57 12.56 12.07
CA CYS A 102 -17.97 11.44 12.93
C CYS A 102 -17.40 11.51 14.34
N ALA A 103 -16.27 12.19 14.52
CA ALA A 103 -15.65 12.46 15.80
C ALA A 103 -16.12 13.80 16.41
N ASN A 104 -17.17 14.42 15.86
CA ASN A 104 -17.68 15.75 16.23
C ASN A 104 -16.66 16.88 16.07
N VAL A 105 -15.70 16.72 15.15
CA VAL A 105 -14.72 17.77 14.80
C VAL A 105 -15.07 18.32 13.42
N SER A 106 -15.27 19.64 13.33
CA SER A 106 -15.49 20.30 12.04
C SER A 106 -14.17 20.78 11.46
N LEU A 107 -13.87 20.36 10.22
CA LEU A 107 -12.74 20.85 9.43
C LEU A 107 -13.26 21.80 8.35
N ASP A 108 -13.29 23.09 8.65
CA ASP A 108 -13.85 24.12 7.74
C ASP A 108 -12.82 24.87 6.92
N HIS A 109 -11.54 24.59 7.11
CA HIS A 109 -10.45 25.15 6.33
C HIS A 109 -9.90 24.17 5.30
N ALA A 110 -9.36 24.71 4.21
CA ALA A 110 -8.49 23.96 3.32
C ALA A 110 -7.17 23.64 4.04
N PHE A 111 -6.63 22.45 3.81
CA PHE A 111 -5.36 22.08 4.43
C PHE A 111 -4.22 22.80 3.71
N PRO A 112 -3.31 23.46 4.45
CA PRO A 112 -2.11 24.05 3.85
C PRO A 112 -1.31 22.99 3.09
N ILE A 113 -0.52 23.46 2.13
CA ILE A 113 0.39 22.65 1.33
C ILE A 113 1.80 23.16 1.60
N MET A 114 2.73 22.25 1.85
CA MET A 114 4.14 22.54 2.09
C MET A 114 4.99 21.58 1.24
N SER A 115 6.08 22.08 0.69
CA SER A 115 7.01 21.21 -0.05
C SER A 115 7.83 20.36 0.92
N TYR A 116 8.29 19.19 0.47
CA TYR A 116 9.20 18.34 1.25
C TYR A 116 10.47 19.09 1.68
N SER A 117 11.04 19.92 0.78
CA SER A 117 12.19 20.75 1.10
C SER A 117 11.88 21.72 2.24
N ASP A 118 10.76 22.43 2.20
CA ASP A 118 10.38 23.36 3.28
C ASP A 118 10.13 22.62 4.61
N ALA A 119 9.55 21.42 4.56
CA ALA A 119 9.31 20.60 5.74
C ALA A 119 10.63 20.17 6.40
N MET A 120 11.58 19.69 5.60
CA MET A 120 12.92 19.33 6.07
C MET A 120 13.71 20.55 6.55
N ASP A 121 13.63 21.67 5.83
CA ASP A 121 14.37 22.89 6.17
C ASP A 121 13.89 23.55 7.45
N ARG A 122 12.57 23.59 7.67
CA ARG A 122 11.97 24.28 8.83
C ARG A 122 11.74 23.36 10.02
N PHE A 123 11.53 22.06 9.82
CA PHE A 123 11.13 21.15 10.90
C PHE A 123 12.02 19.91 11.03
N GLY A 124 12.87 19.63 10.04
CA GLY A 124 13.79 18.49 10.06
C GLY A 124 13.12 17.13 9.89
N VAL A 125 11.85 17.11 9.46
CA VAL A 125 11.06 15.91 9.25
C VAL A 125 10.01 16.14 8.17
N ASP A 126 9.71 15.10 7.40
CA ASP A 126 8.68 15.07 6.36
C ASP A 126 7.25 15.16 6.92
N LYS A 127 7.03 14.72 8.16
CA LYS A 127 5.74 14.81 8.89
C LYS A 127 5.80 15.77 10.08
N PRO A 128 5.84 17.09 9.85
CA PRO A 128 6.01 18.05 10.94
C PRO A 128 4.73 18.23 11.75
N ASP A 129 4.89 18.40 13.07
CA ASP A 129 3.88 19.03 13.91
C ASP A 129 4.05 20.54 13.84
N THR A 130 3.15 21.21 13.12
CA THR A 130 3.17 22.65 12.83
C THR A 130 2.34 23.47 13.80
N ARG A 131 1.80 22.86 14.88
CA ARG A 131 1.00 23.58 15.89
C ARG A 131 1.83 24.53 16.75
N PHE A 132 3.12 24.28 16.87
CA PHE A 132 4.07 25.09 17.63
C PHE A 132 5.26 25.49 16.75
N GLY A 133 6.00 26.52 17.16
CA GLY A 133 7.15 27.05 16.43
C GLY A 133 8.40 26.17 16.55
N LEU A 134 9.50 26.75 17.04
CA LEU A 134 10.82 26.09 17.16
C LEU A 134 11.37 25.62 15.80
N GLU A 135 11.23 26.45 14.77
CA GLU A 135 11.71 26.11 13.43
C GLU A 135 13.25 26.08 13.39
N LEU A 136 13.78 25.16 12.57
CA LEU A 136 15.19 25.08 12.23
C LEU A 136 15.55 26.31 11.38
N LYS A 137 16.71 26.91 11.69
CA LYS A 137 17.30 27.99 10.90
C LYS A 137 18.69 27.60 10.45
N ASP A 138 19.00 27.92 9.21
CA ASP A 138 20.33 27.77 8.64
C ASP A 138 21.25 28.90 9.11
N LEU A 139 22.44 28.54 9.56
CA LEU A 139 23.49 29.44 10.03
C LEU A 139 24.83 29.17 9.33
N SER A 140 24.83 28.36 8.26
CA SER A 140 26.05 27.96 7.54
C SER A 140 26.77 29.16 6.90
N ASP A 141 26.06 30.26 6.63
CA ASP A 141 26.60 31.52 6.12
C ASP A 141 27.26 32.38 7.21
N ILE A 142 26.89 32.20 8.48
CA ILE A 142 27.38 33.01 9.60
C ILE A 142 28.47 32.28 10.41
N ILE A 143 28.22 31.01 10.74
CA ILE A 143 29.07 30.20 11.62
C ILE A 143 29.83 29.19 10.77
N PRO A 144 31.17 29.28 10.70
CA PRO A 144 31.96 28.28 10.00
C PRO A 144 32.00 26.96 10.79
N VAL A 145 32.05 25.84 10.08
CA VAL A 145 31.93 24.48 10.65
C VAL A 145 33.07 24.15 11.62
N ASP A 146 34.25 24.74 11.41
CA ASP A 146 35.46 24.59 12.22
C ASP A 146 35.29 25.00 13.69
N VAL A 147 34.32 25.89 13.97
CA VAL A 147 33.95 26.30 15.33
C VAL A 147 33.56 25.12 16.20
N PHE A 148 32.98 24.07 15.61
CA PHE A 148 32.49 22.88 16.31
C PHE A 148 33.51 21.74 16.37
N GLY A 149 34.74 21.95 15.90
CA GLY A 149 35.84 20.97 15.95
C GLY A 149 36.37 20.58 14.58
N SER A 150 37.57 20.00 14.55
CA SER A 150 38.24 19.56 13.32
C SER A 150 37.40 18.53 12.57
N SER A 151 36.93 18.88 11.37
CA SER A 151 36.41 17.93 10.41
C SER A 151 37.49 16.87 10.15
N THR A 152 37.24 15.61 10.51
CA THR A 152 38.16 14.51 10.24
C THR A 152 38.20 14.10 8.77
N THR A 153 37.41 14.74 7.90
CA THR A 153 37.32 14.42 6.48
C THR A 153 38.01 15.48 5.62
N THR A 154 39.01 15.03 4.86
CA THR A 154 39.85 15.80 3.92
C THR A 154 39.11 16.19 2.63
N SER A 155 37.82 16.46 2.72
CA SER A 155 36.91 16.80 1.62
C SER A 155 36.37 18.21 1.83
N PRO A 156 36.06 18.99 0.77
CA PRO A 156 35.30 20.23 0.95
C PRO A 156 33.98 19.87 1.64
N SER A 157 33.81 20.31 2.88
CA SER A 157 32.71 19.83 3.73
C SER A 157 31.39 20.37 3.18
N THR A 158 30.54 19.51 2.65
CA THR A 158 29.11 19.79 2.41
C THR A 158 28.31 19.83 3.72
N ASP A 159 29.00 20.05 4.84
CA ASP A 159 28.41 20.09 6.16
C ASP A 159 27.71 21.44 6.34
N VAL A 160 26.51 21.38 6.90
CA VAL A 160 25.68 22.54 7.21
C VAL A 160 25.68 22.79 8.71
N VAL A 161 25.52 24.05 9.11
CA VAL A 161 25.30 24.46 10.49
C VAL A 161 23.87 24.94 10.64
N ARG A 162 23.10 24.30 11.52
CA ARG A 162 21.72 24.69 11.79
C ARG A 162 21.46 24.77 13.28
N ALA A 163 20.43 25.54 13.64
CA ALA A 163 20.03 25.71 15.03
C ALA A 163 18.51 25.78 15.20
N ILE A 164 18.06 25.51 16.42
CA ILE A 164 16.72 25.85 16.91
C ILE A 164 16.84 26.77 18.13
N ASN A 165 15.96 27.76 18.21
CA ASN A 165 15.83 28.61 19.39
C ASN A 165 14.67 28.11 20.27
N VAL A 166 14.98 27.56 21.45
CA VAL A 166 13.99 27.11 22.42
C VAL A 166 13.60 28.25 23.34
N LYS A 167 12.52 28.93 22.95
CA LYS A 167 11.99 30.11 23.61
C LYS A 167 11.67 29.89 25.08
N GLN A 168 12.17 30.79 25.93
CA GLN A 168 11.86 30.86 27.37
C GLN A 168 12.12 29.55 28.14
N LEU A 169 12.92 28.62 27.59
CA LEU A 169 13.22 27.35 28.24
C LEU A 169 13.98 27.58 29.55
N ALA A 170 14.82 28.62 29.58
CA ALA A 170 15.66 28.93 30.72
C ALA A 170 14.90 29.57 31.90
N LYS A 171 13.68 30.05 31.64
CA LYS A 171 12.82 30.74 32.61
C LYS A 171 12.46 29.84 33.78
N GLY A 172 12.49 30.39 34.99
CA GLY A 172 12.09 29.67 36.21
C GLY A 172 13.12 28.65 36.73
N GLY A 173 14.34 28.67 36.20
CA GLY A 173 15.43 27.79 36.63
C GLY A 173 15.72 26.71 35.59
N PHE A 174 16.79 26.91 34.82
CA PHE A 174 17.37 25.91 33.95
C PHE A 174 18.82 25.73 34.33
N SER A 175 19.12 24.56 34.88
CA SER A 175 20.39 24.25 35.50
C SER A 175 21.42 23.81 34.46
N ARG A 176 22.70 23.80 34.85
CA ARG A 176 23.76 23.19 34.02
C ARG A 176 23.53 21.69 33.80
N LYS A 177 22.85 21.02 34.74
CA LYS A 177 22.50 19.61 34.60
C LYS A 177 21.50 19.41 33.47
N ASP A 178 20.48 20.26 33.37
CA ASP A 178 19.47 20.17 32.31
C ASP A 178 20.09 20.38 30.92
N MET A 179 21.07 21.30 30.81
CA MET A 179 21.85 21.47 29.57
C MET A 179 22.62 20.20 29.22
N ALA A 180 23.33 19.62 30.19
CA ALA A 180 24.09 18.38 29.99
C ALA A 180 23.18 17.19 29.63
N ASP A 181 21.99 17.12 30.23
CA ASP A 181 20.99 16.08 29.93
C ASP A 181 20.46 16.24 28.49
N LEU A 182 20.25 17.47 28.00
CA LEU A 182 19.89 17.74 26.60
C LEU A 182 21.01 17.34 25.62
N GLU A 183 22.25 17.69 25.92
CA GLU A 183 23.41 17.30 25.09
C GLU A 183 23.60 15.78 25.06
N ALA A 184 23.43 15.11 26.21
CA ALA A 184 23.49 13.65 26.30
C ALA A 184 22.34 12.98 25.52
N LEU A 185 21.13 13.53 25.61
CA LEU A 185 19.97 13.06 24.85
C LEU A 185 20.20 13.23 23.35
N ALA A 186 20.72 14.38 22.89
CA ALA A 186 21.06 14.61 21.51
C ALA A 186 22.11 13.62 21.00
N LYS A 187 23.16 13.38 21.78
CA LYS A 187 24.20 12.40 21.43
C LYS A 187 23.63 10.99 21.25
N ARG A 188 22.67 10.59 22.09
CA ARG A 188 21.97 9.30 21.96
C ARG A 188 21.08 9.23 20.71
N LEU A 189 20.51 10.37 20.29
CA LEU A 189 19.63 10.44 19.11
C LEU A 189 20.40 10.63 17.80
N SER A 190 21.66 11.04 17.87
CA SER A 190 22.55 11.25 16.72
C SER A 190 22.95 9.92 16.07
N VAL A 191 23.07 9.93 14.74
CA VAL A 191 23.48 8.75 13.96
C VAL A 191 25.01 8.69 13.82
N ASP A 192 25.65 9.86 13.71
CA ASP A 192 27.10 10.03 13.51
C ASP A 192 27.85 10.29 14.83
N GLY A 193 27.16 10.26 15.97
CA GLY A 193 27.74 10.53 17.28
C GLY A 193 27.99 12.02 17.57
N ARG A 194 27.70 12.92 16.62
CA ARG A 194 27.77 14.37 16.80
C ARG A 194 26.57 14.83 17.61
N GLY A 195 26.83 15.50 18.73
CA GLY A 195 25.78 16.02 19.61
C GLY A 195 25.20 17.35 19.13
N VAL A 196 24.41 17.97 20.01
CA VAL A 196 24.10 19.40 19.91
C VAL A 196 24.97 20.16 20.91
N TYR A 197 25.24 21.42 20.59
CA TYR A 197 25.80 22.41 21.48
C TYR A 197 24.67 23.23 22.05
N ALA A 198 24.42 23.10 23.36
CA ALA A 198 23.39 23.86 24.02
C ALA A 198 23.98 25.18 24.55
N VAL A 199 23.36 26.31 24.20
CA VAL A 199 23.77 27.65 24.62
C VAL A 199 22.63 28.32 25.37
N LYS A 200 22.86 28.65 26.64
CA LYS A 200 21.94 29.46 27.43
C LYS A 200 22.21 30.94 27.19
N ILE A 201 21.15 31.71 27.01
CA ILE A 201 21.18 33.17 26.87
C ILE A 201 20.82 33.82 28.22
N GLU A 202 21.70 34.70 28.71
CA GLU A 202 21.55 35.44 29.97
C GLU A 202 22.02 36.89 29.78
N ASP A 203 21.69 37.78 30.73
CA ASP A 203 22.27 39.12 30.89
C ASP A 203 22.28 40.00 29.62
N ASN A 204 21.10 40.28 29.05
CA ASN A 204 20.92 41.11 27.85
C ASN A 204 21.58 40.48 26.61
N ILE A 205 21.13 39.26 26.26
CA ILE A 205 21.49 38.49 25.07
C ILE A 205 22.98 38.07 25.03
N LYS A 206 23.56 37.70 26.17
CA LYS A 206 24.92 37.14 26.24
C LYS A 206 24.91 35.63 26.18
N TRP A 207 25.75 35.10 25.30
CA TRP A 207 25.95 33.67 25.14
C TRP A 207 26.91 33.13 26.20
N LYS A 208 26.49 32.12 26.95
CA LYS A 208 27.33 31.46 27.96
C LYS A 208 27.79 30.08 27.48
N SER A 209 28.66 30.04 26.47
CA SER A 209 29.17 28.77 25.90
C SER A 209 30.61 28.84 25.42
N SER A 210 31.21 27.67 25.18
CA SER A 210 32.52 27.53 24.53
C SER A 210 32.49 27.98 23.06
N VAL A 211 31.33 27.82 22.40
CA VAL A 211 31.08 28.25 21.02
C VAL A 211 31.16 29.77 20.89
N ALA A 212 30.59 30.50 21.85
CA ALA A 212 30.59 31.96 21.85
C ALA A 212 32.01 32.57 21.85
N LYS A 213 32.99 31.90 22.47
CA LYS A 213 34.38 32.37 22.53
C LYS A 213 35.10 32.32 21.17
N LYS A 214 34.59 31.54 20.23
CA LYS A 214 35.18 31.34 18.89
C LYS A 214 34.54 32.23 17.83
N LEU A 215 33.45 32.92 18.15
CA LEU A 215 32.69 33.77 17.23
C LEU A 215 32.98 35.25 17.49
N SER A 216 32.97 36.05 16.43
CA SER A 216 33.04 37.51 16.53
C SER A 216 31.71 38.10 17.03
N ALA A 217 31.75 39.31 17.60
CA ALA A 217 30.54 40.00 18.04
C ALA A 217 29.53 40.22 16.89
N ALA A 218 30.01 40.57 15.69
CA ALA A 218 29.17 40.74 14.51
C ALA A 218 28.46 39.43 14.10
N GLN A 219 29.12 38.28 14.20
CA GLN A 219 28.50 36.98 13.93
C GLN A 219 27.44 36.65 14.98
N LEU A 220 27.70 36.91 16.26
CA LEU A 220 26.72 36.69 17.33
C LEU A 220 25.47 37.54 17.13
N ASP A 221 25.62 38.81 16.77
CA ASP A 221 24.49 39.70 16.48
C ASP A 221 23.66 39.22 15.29
N GLN A 222 24.32 38.75 14.21
CA GLN A 222 23.62 38.17 13.05
C GLN A 222 22.85 36.90 13.43
N VAL A 223 23.44 36.00 14.24
CA VAL A 223 22.76 34.80 14.72
C VAL A 223 21.58 35.17 15.62
N ASN A 224 21.78 36.11 16.54
CA ASN A 224 20.73 36.59 17.46
C ASN A 224 19.53 37.16 16.68
N HIS A 225 19.79 37.95 15.64
CA HIS A 225 18.74 38.46 14.77
C HIS A 225 18.06 37.35 13.95
N ARG A 226 18.78 36.32 13.49
CA ARG A 226 18.20 35.25 12.65
C ARG A 226 17.36 34.24 13.44
N LEU A 227 17.73 34.01 14.69
CA LEU A 227 17.04 33.12 15.62
C LEU A 227 16.00 33.85 16.48
N ASP A 228 15.82 35.15 16.28
CA ASP A 228 14.98 36.04 17.08
C ASP A 228 15.26 35.84 18.59
N VAL A 229 16.50 35.94 19.04
CA VAL A 229 16.90 35.52 20.40
C VAL A 229 16.45 36.51 21.48
N GLU A 230 15.90 35.99 22.57
CA GLU A 230 15.53 36.75 23.77
C GLU A 230 16.26 36.24 25.03
N ASP A 231 16.22 37.01 26.10
CA ASP A 231 16.70 36.54 27.41
C ASP A 231 15.88 35.35 27.92
N ASP A 232 16.55 34.43 28.62
CA ASP A 232 16.02 33.13 29.06
C ASP A 232 15.69 32.12 27.93
N ASP A 233 16.20 32.36 26.72
CA ASP A 233 16.18 31.37 25.64
C ASP A 233 17.34 30.36 25.76
N VAL A 234 17.15 29.17 25.18
CA VAL A 234 18.20 28.15 25.01
C VAL A 234 18.33 27.79 23.54
N LEU A 235 19.50 28.05 22.96
CA LEU A 235 19.81 27.70 21.57
C LEU A 235 20.42 26.31 21.52
N LEU A 236 19.97 25.49 20.58
CA LEU A 236 20.58 24.20 20.27
C LEU A 236 21.16 24.26 18.88
N LEU A 237 22.50 24.17 18.77
CA LEU A 237 23.23 24.24 17.51
C LEU A 237 23.88 22.90 17.18
N THR A 238 23.95 22.53 15.91
CA THR A 238 24.71 21.36 15.48
C THR A 238 25.24 21.54 14.06
N CYS A 239 26.22 20.72 13.70
CA CYS A 239 26.88 20.75 12.40
C CYS A 239 27.09 19.34 11.87
N GLY A 240 27.05 19.17 10.55
CA GLY A 240 27.26 17.88 9.89
C GLY A 240 26.52 17.80 8.56
N SER A 241 26.33 16.60 8.04
CA SER A 241 25.58 16.43 6.80
C SER A 241 24.13 16.92 6.95
N TYR A 242 23.59 17.52 5.88
CA TYR A 242 22.23 18.08 5.87
C TYR A 242 21.18 17.13 6.45
N ALA A 243 21.17 15.86 6.00
CA ALA A 243 20.19 14.87 6.43
C ALA A 243 20.31 14.55 7.94
N ASN A 244 21.54 14.41 8.46
CA ASN A 244 21.77 14.08 9.86
C ASN A 244 21.41 15.25 10.77
N VAL A 245 21.82 16.47 10.39
CA VAL A 245 21.53 17.70 11.15
C VAL A 245 20.03 17.95 11.22
N CYS A 246 19.33 17.89 10.09
CA CYS A 246 17.87 18.07 10.04
C CYS A 246 17.15 17.04 10.90
N THR A 247 17.50 15.75 10.76
CA THR A 247 16.89 14.66 11.53
C THR A 247 17.14 14.83 13.03
N LEU A 248 18.36 15.21 13.44
CA LEU A 248 18.71 15.40 14.84
C LEU A 248 17.93 16.58 15.44
N LEU A 249 17.97 17.75 14.79
CA LEU A 249 17.27 18.94 15.28
C LEU A 249 15.75 18.76 15.26
N GLY A 250 15.18 18.06 14.27
CA GLY A 250 13.75 17.73 14.24
C GLY A 250 13.32 16.86 15.42
N ARG A 251 14.15 15.88 15.81
CA ARG A 251 13.92 15.08 17.04
C ARG A 251 14.08 15.93 18.30
N MET A 252 15.12 16.76 18.37
CA MET A 252 15.36 17.65 19.51
C MET A 252 14.23 18.67 19.69
N ARG A 253 13.67 19.17 18.59
CA ARG A 253 12.49 20.05 18.58
C ARG A 253 11.29 19.42 19.28
N LEU A 254 10.98 18.15 19.00
CA LEU A 254 9.89 17.42 19.66
C LEU A 254 10.17 17.15 21.14
N GLN A 255 11.42 16.84 21.49
CA GLN A 255 11.79 16.58 22.89
C GLN A 255 11.76 17.87 23.73
N THR A 256 12.25 18.97 23.17
CA THR A 256 12.23 20.28 23.83
C THR A 256 10.81 20.84 23.94
N SER A 257 9.93 20.62 22.96
CA SER A 257 8.52 21.02 23.09
C SER A 257 7.79 20.27 24.21
N GLN A 258 8.10 18.99 24.43
CA GLN A 258 7.58 18.23 25.57
C GLN A 258 8.10 18.77 26.91
N LEU A 259 9.35 19.22 26.97
CA LEU A 259 9.92 19.87 28.16
C LEU A 259 9.24 21.22 28.45
N LEU A 260 9.01 22.04 27.41
CA LEU A 260 8.26 23.30 27.53
C LEU A 260 6.84 23.03 28.04
N TYR A 261 6.17 22.02 27.48
CA TYR A 261 4.87 21.55 27.95
C TYR A 261 4.90 21.20 29.44
N ALA A 262 5.84 20.37 29.87
CA ALA A 262 5.98 19.99 31.28
C ALA A 262 6.24 21.20 32.22
N ARG A 263 6.82 22.29 31.69
CA ARG A 263 7.04 23.56 32.41
C ARG A 263 5.86 24.53 32.33
N GLY A 264 4.73 24.12 31.74
CA GLY A 264 3.52 24.94 31.63
C GLY A 264 3.50 25.91 30.45
N GLN A 265 4.46 25.82 29.53
CA GLN A 265 4.47 26.55 28.26
C GLN A 265 3.88 25.68 27.14
N LEU A 266 3.47 26.25 26.01
CA LEU A 266 2.90 25.53 24.85
C LEU A 266 1.64 24.67 25.14
N GLN A 267 0.93 24.93 26.24
CA GLN A 267 -0.23 24.13 26.66
C GLN A 267 -1.41 24.23 25.68
N GLU A 268 -1.66 25.42 25.14
CA GLU A 268 -2.75 25.66 24.18
C GLU A 268 -2.40 25.14 22.79
N GLU A 269 -1.14 25.27 22.38
CA GLU A 269 -0.64 24.83 21.08
C GLU A 269 -0.64 23.30 20.97
N LEU A 270 -0.23 22.61 22.04
CA LEU A 270 -0.11 21.16 22.09
C LEU A 270 -1.38 20.46 22.60
N ASP A 271 -2.53 21.15 22.59
CA ASP A 271 -3.83 20.54 22.93
C ASP A 271 -4.06 19.28 22.07
N PRO A 272 -4.29 18.10 22.69
CA PRO A 272 -4.60 16.86 21.98
C PRO A 272 -5.83 16.92 21.07
N PHE A 273 -6.75 17.85 21.33
CA PHE A 273 -7.99 18.03 20.57
C PHE A 273 -7.89 19.12 19.48
N LYS A 274 -6.73 19.79 19.37
CA LYS A 274 -6.43 20.72 18.28
C LYS A 274 -5.75 19.97 17.15
N TYR A 275 -6.45 19.83 16.02
CA TYR A 275 -5.97 19.10 14.84
C TYR A 275 -5.49 20.08 13.77
N ASN A 276 -4.21 20.02 13.43
CA ASN A 276 -3.63 20.78 12.32
C ASN A 276 -3.21 19.83 11.20
N HIS A 277 -3.90 19.93 10.07
CA HIS A 277 -3.65 19.10 8.89
C HIS A 277 -2.73 19.82 7.92
N LEU A 278 -1.89 19.07 7.22
CA LEU A 278 -0.93 19.60 6.27
C LEU A 278 -0.71 18.59 5.14
N TRP A 279 -0.69 19.05 3.90
CA TRP A 279 -0.20 18.28 2.77
C TRP A 279 1.28 18.54 2.56
N ILE A 280 2.04 17.46 2.42
CA ILE A 280 3.44 17.50 2.02
C ILE A 280 3.51 17.02 0.58
N VAL A 281 4.18 17.78 -0.28
CA VAL A 281 4.28 17.51 -1.72
C VAL A 281 5.73 17.69 -2.19
N ASP A 282 6.01 17.44 -3.47
CA ASP A 282 7.32 17.69 -4.08
C ASP A 282 8.47 16.90 -3.43
N PHE A 283 8.19 15.66 -3.02
CA PHE A 283 9.21 14.74 -2.53
C PHE A 283 10.27 14.47 -3.62
N PRO A 284 11.53 14.23 -3.25
CA PRO A 284 12.51 13.70 -4.19
C PRO A 284 12.02 12.34 -4.71
N MET A 285 12.27 12.09 -6.00
CA MET A 285 11.89 10.83 -6.63
C MET A 285 12.88 9.70 -6.26
N PHE A 286 14.14 10.06 -6.06
CA PHE A 286 15.23 9.15 -5.76
C PHE A 286 16.04 9.66 -4.57
N GLU A 287 16.63 8.72 -3.82
CA GLU A 287 17.55 9.00 -2.74
C GLU A 287 18.80 8.11 -2.84
N MET A 288 19.86 8.51 -2.16
CA MET A 288 21.09 7.72 -2.11
C MET A 288 21.15 6.98 -0.79
N ASP A 289 21.03 5.66 -0.86
CA ASP A 289 21.15 4.75 0.27
C ASP A 289 22.56 4.15 0.35
N ASN A 290 22.83 3.38 1.41
CA ASN A 290 24.10 2.65 1.58
C ASN A 290 24.39 1.69 0.43
N ASP A 291 23.33 1.15 -0.19
CA ASP A 291 23.44 0.20 -1.31
C ASP A 291 23.47 0.90 -2.67
N GLY A 292 23.29 2.22 -2.74
CA GLY A 292 23.28 3.03 -3.96
C GLY A 292 21.96 3.77 -4.19
N LEU A 293 21.64 4.09 -5.45
CA LEU A 293 20.47 4.89 -5.80
C LEU A 293 19.17 4.09 -5.63
N SER A 294 18.25 4.60 -4.82
CA SER A 294 16.97 3.98 -4.51
C SER A 294 15.80 4.94 -4.76
N ALA A 295 14.57 4.41 -4.78
CA ALA A 295 13.37 5.23 -4.87
C ALA A 295 12.88 5.59 -3.46
N THR A 296 12.63 6.88 -3.19
CA THR A 296 12.22 7.37 -1.86
C THR A 296 10.89 6.78 -1.38
N HIS A 297 10.01 6.43 -2.32
CA HIS A 297 8.72 5.83 -2.02
C HIS A 297 8.54 4.55 -2.84
N HIS A 298 7.62 4.56 -3.81
CA HIS A 298 7.42 3.42 -4.69
C HIS A 298 8.17 3.62 -6.02
N PRO A 299 8.83 2.58 -6.56
CA PRO A 299 9.50 2.61 -7.88
C PRO A 299 8.65 3.04 -9.08
N PHE A 300 7.32 3.08 -8.95
CA PHE A 300 6.38 3.41 -10.03
C PHE A 300 5.81 4.81 -9.89
N THR A 301 6.40 5.64 -9.03
CA THR A 301 5.96 7.02 -8.82
C THR A 301 6.31 7.86 -10.05
N ALA A 302 5.37 8.70 -10.50
CA ALA A 302 5.60 9.62 -11.60
C ALA A 302 6.48 10.80 -11.16
N PRO A 303 7.40 11.28 -12.02
CA PRO A 303 8.07 12.54 -11.79
C PRO A 303 7.08 13.70 -11.92
N ARG A 304 7.45 14.86 -11.37
CA ARG A 304 6.74 16.13 -11.62
C ARG A 304 6.75 16.44 -13.11
N GLU A 305 5.70 17.13 -13.59
CA GLU A 305 5.54 17.45 -15.01
C GLU A 305 6.73 18.26 -15.55
N ASP A 306 7.20 19.23 -14.76
CA ASP A 306 8.35 20.07 -15.07
C ASP A 306 9.66 19.26 -15.20
N ASP A 307 9.81 18.22 -14.38
CA ASP A 307 11.02 17.38 -14.34
C ASP A 307 10.95 16.19 -15.30
N LEU A 308 9.79 15.92 -15.91
CA LEU A 308 9.60 14.79 -16.83
C LEU A 308 10.51 14.90 -18.06
N ALA A 309 10.70 16.11 -18.59
CA ALA A 309 11.58 16.36 -19.73
C ALA A 309 13.04 16.06 -19.36
N LYS A 310 13.47 16.48 -18.16
CA LYS A 310 14.80 16.22 -17.63
C LYS A 310 15.04 14.71 -17.44
N LEU A 311 14.10 14.00 -16.82
CA LEU A 311 14.18 12.55 -16.64
C LEU A 311 14.32 11.83 -17.99
N LYS A 312 13.48 12.19 -18.98
CA LYS A 312 13.54 11.60 -20.32
C LYS A 312 14.88 11.86 -21.01
N ALA A 313 15.40 13.09 -20.90
CA ALA A 313 16.69 13.44 -21.50
C ALA A 313 17.84 12.64 -20.88
N LEU A 314 17.86 12.47 -19.55
CA LEU A 314 18.85 11.66 -18.85
C LEU A 314 18.79 10.20 -19.30
N LEU A 315 17.59 9.60 -19.32
CA LEU A 315 17.41 8.19 -19.70
C LEU A 315 17.64 7.92 -21.20
N ALA A 316 17.43 8.92 -22.06
CA ALA A 316 17.70 8.81 -23.49
C ALA A 316 19.20 8.65 -23.81
N THR A 317 20.09 9.01 -22.88
CA THR A 317 21.54 8.78 -23.04
C THR A 317 21.90 7.30 -23.06
N GLY A 318 21.02 6.42 -22.54
CA GLY A 318 21.25 4.98 -22.43
C GLY A 318 22.31 4.58 -21.40
N LYS A 319 22.86 5.54 -20.64
CA LYS A 319 23.82 5.29 -19.58
C LYS A 319 23.15 4.72 -18.33
N ASN A 320 23.87 3.87 -17.60
CA ASN A 320 23.44 3.43 -16.28
C ASN A 320 23.84 4.48 -15.23
N ALA A 321 22.88 4.90 -14.39
CA ALA A 321 23.13 5.88 -13.34
C ALA A 321 24.21 5.43 -12.35
N TRP A 322 24.45 4.12 -12.22
CA TRP A 322 25.46 3.56 -11.32
C TRP A 322 26.89 3.72 -11.84
N GLU A 323 27.06 4.08 -13.11
CA GLU A 323 28.36 4.28 -13.76
C GLU A 323 28.68 5.78 -13.98
N ASP A 324 27.72 6.67 -13.77
CA ASP A 324 27.85 8.11 -14.05
C ASP A 324 27.42 8.97 -12.83
N PRO A 325 28.38 9.43 -11.99
CA PRO A 325 28.08 10.28 -10.84
C PRO A 325 27.41 11.61 -11.18
N ALA A 326 27.63 12.16 -12.38
CA ALA A 326 26.97 13.39 -12.80
C ALA A 326 25.47 13.14 -13.04
N MET A 327 25.14 11.99 -13.63
CA MET A 327 23.75 11.56 -13.80
C MET A 327 23.07 11.35 -12.44
N GLN A 328 23.75 10.75 -11.46
CA GLN A 328 23.20 10.57 -10.11
C GLN A 328 22.83 11.90 -9.46
N ASN A 329 23.74 12.87 -9.50
CA ASN A 329 23.49 14.20 -8.93
C ASN A 329 22.29 14.88 -9.58
N GLU A 330 22.10 14.73 -10.90
CA GLU A 330 20.92 15.26 -11.57
C GLU A 330 19.63 14.50 -11.22
N LEU A 331 19.68 13.17 -11.09
CA LEU A 331 18.52 12.35 -10.69
C LEU A 331 18.02 12.71 -9.29
N LEU A 332 18.92 13.01 -8.35
CA LEU A 332 18.57 13.45 -6.99
C LEU A 332 17.82 14.79 -6.95
N THR A 333 17.86 15.59 -8.04
CA THR A 333 17.10 16.84 -8.13
C THR A 333 15.66 16.66 -8.62
N ILE A 334 15.32 15.48 -9.15
CA ILE A 334 14.01 15.22 -9.75
C ILE A 334 12.97 15.03 -8.66
N LYS A 335 11.88 15.79 -8.74
CA LYS A 335 10.76 15.69 -7.81
C LYS A 335 9.71 14.71 -8.32
N ALA A 336 9.02 14.09 -7.37
CA ALA A 336 7.96 13.13 -7.58
C ALA A 336 6.57 13.78 -7.40
N GLN A 337 5.59 13.27 -8.13
CA GLN A 337 4.16 13.50 -7.87
C GLN A 337 3.68 12.60 -6.72
N HIS A 338 4.32 12.75 -5.57
CA HIS A 338 3.96 12.10 -4.31
C HIS A 338 3.40 13.13 -3.33
N MET A 339 2.41 12.73 -2.55
CA MET A 339 1.78 13.56 -1.55
C MET A 339 1.46 12.77 -0.29
N ASP A 340 1.72 13.38 0.86
CA ASP A 340 1.40 12.85 2.18
C ASP A 340 0.48 13.80 2.94
N LEU A 341 -0.54 13.23 3.58
CA LEU A 341 -1.38 13.94 4.53
C LEU A 341 -0.85 13.73 5.94
N VAL A 342 -0.49 14.83 6.59
CA VAL A 342 0.04 14.85 7.96
C VAL A 342 -0.96 15.54 8.88
N CYS A 343 -1.10 15.05 10.11
CA CYS A 343 -1.87 15.70 11.17
C CYS A 343 -1.10 15.60 12.49
N ASN A 344 -0.79 16.75 13.09
CA ASN A 344 -0.10 16.84 14.39
C ASN A 344 1.19 15.99 14.48
N GLY A 345 1.98 15.96 13.41
CA GLY A 345 3.21 15.16 13.33
C GLY A 345 3.01 13.66 13.03
N TRP A 346 1.77 13.23 12.75
CA TRP A 346 1.46 11.87 12.32
C TRP A 346 1.08 11.85 10.85
N GLU A 347 1.70 10.96 10.09
CA GLU A 347 1.28 10.66 8.73
C GLU A 347 -0.04 9.87 8.77
N LEU A 348 -1.11 10.47 8.22
CA LEU A 348 -2.43 9.84 8.13
C LEU A 348 -2.54 8.94 6.90
N GLY A 349 -1.79 9.25 5.85
CA GLY A 349 -1.66 8.43 4.66
C GLY A 349 -1.04 9.19 3.48
N GLY A 350 -0.43 8.43 2.59
CA GLY A 350 0.28 8.91 1.42
C GLY A 350 -0.19 8.31 0.11
N GLY A 351 0.18 8.95 -0.99
CA GLY A 351 -0.14 8.48 -2.33
C GLY A 351 0.72 9.16 -3.40
N SER A 352 0.95 8.46 -4.51
CA SER A 352 1.56 9.06 -5.69
C SER A 352 0.78 8.78 -6.96
N ILE A 353 0.91 9.71 -7.90
CA ILE A 353 0.58 9.46 -9.31
C ILE A 353 1.57 8.42 -9.83
N ARG A 354 1.05 7.47 -10.62
CA ARG A 354 1.84 6.35 -11.13
C ARG A 354 2.33 6.62 -12.55
N LEU A 355 3.56 6.20 -12.84
CA LEU A 355 4.06 6.09 -14.21
C LEU A 355 3.15 5.17 -15.02
N HIS A 356 2.75 5.63 -16.20
CA HIS A 356 1.88 4.90 -17.13
C HIS A 356 2.57 4.56 -18.46
N SER A 357 3.77 5.10 -18.70
CA SER A 357 4.60 4.75 -19.85
C SER A 357 5.48 3.55 -19.49
N MET A 358 5.23 2.43 -20.18
CA MET A 358 5.98 1.19 -20.00
C MET A 358 7.48 1.37 -20.29
N GLU A 359 7.80 2.10 -21.37
CA GLU A 359 9.19 2.39 -21.77
C GLU A 359 9.92 3.17 -20.68
N LEU A 360 9.31 4.26 -20.20
CA LEU A 360 9.90 5.09 -19.14
C LEU A 360 10.05 4.31 -17.83
N GLN A 361 9.05 3.52 -17.45
CA GLN A 361 9.11 2.69 -16.25
C GLN A 361 10.22 1.64 -16.34
N GLN A 362 10.38 0.99 -17.48
CA GLN A 362 11.45 0.02 -17.69
C GLN A 362 12.83 0.69 -17.62
N SER A 363 13.00 1.86 -18.24
CA SER A 363 14.24 2.63 -18.15
C SER A 363 14.56 3.03 -16.71
N VAL A 364 13.58 3.46 -15.91
CA VAL A 364 13.80 3.77 -14.48
C VAL A 364 14.24 2.52 -13.71
N LEU A 365 13.55 1.38 -13.87
CA LEU A 365 13.89 0.16 -13.12
C LEU A 365 15.28 -0.39 -13.49
N GLN A 366 15.65 -0.34 -14.77
CA GLN A 366 16.93 -0.89 -15.25
C GLN A 366 18.10 0.09 -15.13
N GLN A 367 17.95 1.32 -15.62
CA GLN A 367 19.05 2.29 -15.72
C GLN A 367 19.25 3.10 -14.44
N VAL A 368 18.21 3.24 -13.59
CA VAL A 368 18.28 4.04 -12.36
C VAL A 368 18.36 3.15 -11.13
N LEU A 369 17.45 2.20 -10.98
CA LEU A 369 17.39 1.31 -9.81
C LEU A 369 18.24 0.03 -9.96
N ASN A 370 18.85 -0.16 -11.14
CA ASN A 370 19.74 -1.30 -11.45
C ASN A 370 19.14 -2.67 -11.13
N LEU A 371 17.83 -2.83 -11.35
CA LEU A 371 17.12 -4.07 -11.06
C LEU A 371 17.41 -5.13 -12.15
N PRO A 372 17.72 -6.38 -11.77
CA PRO A 372 17.90 -7.48 -12.71
C PRO A 372 16.65 -7.68 -13.59
N ASP A 373 16.86 -8.06 -14.85
CA ASP A 373 15.77 -8.32 -15.82
C ASP A 373 14.68 -9.28 -15.31
N ILE A 374 15.05 -10.24 -14.46
CA ILE A 374 14.09 -11.18 -13.86
C ILE A 374 13.15 -10.47 -12.89
N GLN A 375 13.65 -9.50 -12.13
CA GLN A 375 12.86 -8.68 -11.20
C GLN A 375 12.01 -7.67 -11.96
N VAL A 376 12.57 -7.05 -13.00
CA VAL A 376 11.81 -6.19 -13.93
C VAL A 376 10.66 -6.98 -14.59
N ARG A 377 10.91 -8.20 -15.04
CA ARG A 377 9.83 -9.05 -15.57
C ARG A 377 8.81 -9.44 -14.51
N ALA A 378 9.22 -9.64 -13.25
CA ALA A 378 8.29 -9.96 -12.15
C ALA A 378 7.40 -8.77 -11.75
N THR A 379 7.89 -7.54 -11.86
CA THR A 379 7.10 -6.33 -11.64
C THR A 379 6.12 -6.04 -12.77
N HIS A 380 6.42 -6.48 -14.00
CA HIS A 380 5.54 -6.37 -15.17
C HIS A 380 4.59 -7.57 -15.35
N GLN A 381 5.03 -8.77 -14.96
CA GLN A 381 4.25 -10.00 -15.04
C GLN A 381 3.49 -10.22 -13.72
N LEU A 382 2.41 -9.47 -13.54
CA LEU A 382 1.19 -10.23 -13.33
C LEU A 382 0.93 -10.91 -14.68
N PRO A 383 0.76 -12.26 -14.72
CA PRO A 383 0.38 -12.90 -15.97
C PRO A 383 -0.78 -12.08 -16.56
N PRO A 384 -0.92 -11.97 -17.90
CA PRO A 384 -2.20 -11.55 -18.43
C PRO A 384 -3.21 -12.39 -17.64
N VAL A 385 -4.09 -11.71 -16.91
CA VAL A 385 -5.29 -12.39 -16.48
C VAL A 385 -5.81 -12.86 -17.82
N ASP A 386 -5.73 -14.16 -18.07
CA ASP A 386 -6.59 -14.81 -19.03
C ASP A 386 -7.98 -14.53 -18.44
N ILE A 387 -8.46 -13.31 -18.69
CA ILE A 387 -9.85 -13.01 -18.76
C ILE A 387 -10.19 -13.80 -20.02
N LYS A 388 -10.41 -15.11 -19.83
CA LYS A 388 -11.54 -15.74 -20.50
C LYS A 388 -12.71 -14.89 -20.06
N MET A 389 -12.95 -13.83 -20.84
CA MET A 389 -14.23 -13.19 -20.86
C MET A 389 -15.15 -14.36 -21.13
N ALA A 390 -15.93 -14.75 -20.12
CA ALA A 390 -17.20 -15.35 -20.41
C ALA A 390 -17.81 -14.34 -21.37
N LYS A 391 -17.85 -14.68 -22.66
CA LYS A 391 -18.32 -13.80 -23.73
C LYS A 391 -19.57 -13.14 -23.17
N GLU A 392 -19.47 -11.84 -22.92
CA GLU A 392 -20.64 -11.06 -22.56
C GLU A 392 -21.50 -11.19 -23.80
N SER A 393 -22.50 -12.05 -23.69
CA SER A 393 -23.47 -12.26 -24.73
C SER A 393 -24.18 -10.93 -24.83
N THR A 394 -23.73 -10.09 -25.76
CA THR A 394 -24.56 -9.08 -26.38
C THR A 394 -25.90 -9.75 -26.59
N LYS A 395 -26.92 -9.27 -25.85
CA LYS A 395 -28.31 -9.58 -26.13
C LYS A 395 -28.60 -8.98 -27.51
N LYS A 396 -28.12 -9.64 -28.55
CA LYS A 396 -28.72 -9.59 -29.87
C LYS A 396 -30.03 -10.31 -29.69
N ILE A 397 -31.10 -9.51 -29.71
CA ILE A 397 -32.43 -9.97 -30.06
C ILE A 397 -32.25 -10.78 -31.36
N LYS A 398 -32.30 -12.11 -31.23
CA LYS A 398 -32.39 -13.02 -32.37
C LYS A 398 -33.76 -13.66 -32.31
N THR A 399 -34.72 -12.96 -32.91
CA THR A 399 -35.76 -13.62 -33.68
C THR A 399 -35.11 -14.35 -34.85
N SER A 400 -35.10 -15.68 -34.83
CA SER A 400 -35.21 -16.53 -36.02
C SER A 400 -35.10 -18.01 -35.59
N THR A 401 -36.27 -18.62 -35.42
CA THR A 401 -36.62 -20.00 -35.77
C THR A 401 -35.47 -20.87 -36.31
N VAL A 402 -35.11 -21.92 -35.54
CA VAL A 402 -34.55 -23.25 -35.91
C VAL A 402 -33.69 -23.87 -34.76
N ALA A 403 -33.27 -23.12 -33.74
CA ALA A 403 -32.26 -23.59 -32.75
C ALA A 403 -32.76 -24.26 -31.44
N ASP A 404 -34.00 -24.75 -31.36
CA ASP A 404 -34.55 -25.33 -30.10
C ASP A 404 -34.45 -26.87 -30.00
N VAL A 405 -34.28 -27.56 -31.13
CA VAL A 405 -34.14 -29.03 -31.19
C VAL A 405 -32.70 -29.34 -31.57
N VAL A 406 -31.97 -30.03 -30.68
CA VAL A 406 -30.56 -30.38 -30.87
C VAL A 406 -30.34 -31.80 -30.40
N SER A 407 -29.65 -32.59 -31.23
CA SER A 407 -29.24 -33.95 -30.92
C SER A 407 -27.72 -34.05 -30.84
N ARG A 408 -27.20 -34.68 -29.78
CA ARG A 408 -25.75 -34.81 -29.53
C ARG A 408 -25.39 -36.18 -28.99
N ASP A 409 -24.31 -36.73 -29.51
CA ASP A 409 -23.77 -38.01 -29.06
C ASP A 409 -22.64 -37.82 -28.04
N TYR A 410 -22.79 -38.45 -26.88
CA TYR A 410 -21.86 -38.37 -25.75
C TYR A 410 -21.40 -39.74 -25.29
N THR A 411 -20.14 -39.85 -24.88
CA THR A 411 -19.62 -41.04 -24.19
C THR A 411 -19.53 -40.78 -22.69
N ILE A 412 -20.40 -41.44 -21.91
CA ILE A 412 -20.43 -41.32 -20.45
C ILE A 412 -19.54 -42.40 -19.83
N ASN A 413 -18.58 -41.99 -18.99
CA ASN A 413 -17.81 -42.91 -18.16
C ASN A 413 -18.55 -43.17 -16.84
N LEU A 414 -19.21 -44.34 -16.76
CA LEU A 414 -20.01 -44.73 -15.60
C LEU A 414 -19.14 -45.15 -14.43
N HIS A 415 -17.99 -45.78 -14.67
CA HIS A 415 -17.11 -46.25 -13.59
C HIS A 415 -16.62 -45.10 -12.70
N LYS A 416 -16.19 -43.98 -13.30
CA LYS A 416 -15.77 -42.77 -12.54
C LYS A 416 -16.92 -42.19 -11.70
N ARG A 417 -18.15 -42.24 -12.20
CA ARG A 417 -19.36 -41.68 -11.54
C ARG A 417 -19.93 -42.59 -10.45
N LEU A 418 -19.60 -43.89 -10.49
CA LEU A 418 -20.11 -44.91 -9.57
C LEU A 418 -19.09 -45.35 -8.52
N HIS A 419 -17.94 -44.69 -8.44
CA HIS A 419 -16.93 -44.96 -7.41
C HIS A 419 -17.54 -44.88 -6.00
N GLY A 420 -17.25 -45.86 -5.15
CA GLY A 420 -17.79 -45.96 -3.78
C GLY A 420 -19.27 -46.37 -3.66
N ALA A 421 -19.96 -46.74 -4.74
CA ALA A 421 -21.35 -47.19 -4.66
C ALA A 421 -21.46 -48.68 -4.27
N THR A 422 -22.33 -48.97 -3.29
CA THR A 422 -22.65 -50.34 -2.84
C THR A 422 -23.22 -51.17 -3.98
N PHE A 423 -22.81 -52.44 -4.10
CA PHE A 423 -23.13 -53.30 -5.25
C PHE A 423 -24.63 -53.38 -5.60
N LYS A 424 -25.52 -53.45 -4.61
CA LYS A 424 -26.98 -53.50 -4.82
C LYS A 424 -27.59 -52.21 -5.40
N LYS A 425 -26.87 -51.09 -5.34
CA LYS A 425 -27.35 -49.76 -5.77
C LYS A 425 -26.66 -49.25 -7.04
N LYS A 426 -25.72 -50.01 -7.63
CA LYS A 426 -24.92 -49.52 -8.75
C LYS A 426 -25.77 -49.25 -10.01
N ALA A 427 -26.63 -50.18 -10.45
CA ALA A 427 -27.42 -49.97 -11.68
C ALA A 427 -28.48 -48.86 -11.54
N PRO A 428 -29.24 -48.78 -10.42
CA PRO A 428 -30.11 -47.63 -10.16
C PRO A 428 -29.35 -46.29 -10.03
N LYS A 429 -28.12 -46.31 -9.50
CA LYS A 429 -27.28 -45.10 -9.44
C LYS A 429 -26.75 -44.73 -10.83
N ALA A 430 -26.41 -45.69 -11.68
CA ALA A 430 -25.96 -45.46 -13.05
C ALA A 430 -27.03 -44.73 -13.87
N VAL A 431 -28.28 -45.20 -13.82
CA VAL A 431 -29.42 -44.55 -14.49
C VAL A 431 -29.62 -43.11 -13.99
N ARG A 432 -29.53 -42.88 -12.66
CA ARG A 432 -29.62 -41.52 -12.08
C ARG A 432 -28.48 -40.61 -12.54
N GLU A 433 -27.25 -41.12 -12.62
CA GLU A 433 -26.10 -40.36 -13.09
C GLU A 433 -26.16 -40.04 -14.59
N ILE A 434 -26.75 -40.93 -15.40
CA ILE A 434 -27.07 -40.66 -16.81
C ILE A 434 -28.10 -39.54 -16.91
N LYS A 435 -29.19 -39.58 -16.10
CA LYS A 435 -30.19 -38.50 -16.08
C LYS A 435 -29.57 -37.15 -15.69
N LYS A 436 -28.77 -37.12 -14.62
CA LYS A 436 -28.06 -35.89 -14.19
C LYS A 436 -27.12 -35.36 -15.27
N PHE A 437 -26.40 -36.25 -15.95
CA PHE A 437 -25.53 -35.87 -17.06
C PHE A 437 -26.32 -35.24 -18.20
N ALA A 438 -27.44 -35.87 -18.61
CA ALA A 438 -28.31 -35.35 -19.66
C ALA A 438 -28.95 -34.01 -19.28
N GLN A 439 -29.43 -33.86 -18.05
CA GLN A 439 -29.97 -32.60 -17.53
C GLN A 439 -28.93 -31.47 -17.60
N LYS A 440 -27.68 -31.74 -17.20
CA LYS A 440 -26.60 -30.76 -17.25
C LYS A 440 -26.15 -30.44 -18.68
N ALA A 441 -26.11 -31.45 -19.56
CA ALA A 441 -25.66 -31.29 -20.94
C ALA A 441 -26.69 -30.58 -21.82
N MET A 442 -27.98 -30.84 -21.59
CA MET A 442 -29.09 -30.35 -22.42
C MET A 442 -29.93 -29.28 -21.72
N GLY A 443 -29.68 -28.93 -20.46
CA GLY A 443 -30.35 -27.81 -19.78
C GLY A 443 -31.87 -27.95 -19.60
N THR A 444 -32.44 -29.14 -19.76
CA THR A 444 -33.89 -29.41 -19.54
C THR A 444 -34.11 -30.16 -18.24
N ALA A 445 -35.12 -29.78 -17.46
CA ALA A 445 -35.48 -30.47 -16.22
C ALA A 445 -36.13 -31.85 -16.47
N ASP A 446 -36.95 -31.99 -17.52
CA ASP A 446 -37.52 -33.27 -17.94
C ASP A 446 -36.51 -34.09 -18.77
N VAL A 447 -36.15 -35.28 -18.28
CA VAL A 447 -35.23 -36.22 -18.93
C VAL A 447 -35.82 -37.63 -18.94
N ARG A 448 -36.08 -38.11 -20.16
CA ARG A 448 -36.68 -39.42 -20.44
C ARG A 448 -35.59 -40.37 -20.97
N ILE A 449 -35.46 -41.54 -20.34
CA ILE A 449 -34.49 -42.56 -20.74
C ILE A 449 -35.20 -43.60 -21.60
N ASP A 450 -34.65 -43.87 -22.78
CA ASP A 450 -35.19 -44.90 -23.67
C ASP A 450 -35.06 -46.31 -23.06
N SER A 451 -36.02 -47.16 -23.42
CA SER A 451 -36.11 -48.55 -22.97
C SER A 451 -34.86 -49.37 -23.35
N LYS A 452 -34.24 -49.12 -24.53
CA LYS A 452 -33.03 -49.83 -24.96
C LYS A 452 -31.82 -49.43 -24.13
N LEU A 453 -31.71 -48.15 -23.77
CA LEU A 453 -30.65 -47.67 -22.88
C LEU A 453 -30.79 -48.25 -21.48
N ASN A 454 -32.01 -48.31 -20.95
CA ASN A 454 -32.25 -48.97 -19.67
C ASN A 454 -31.83 -50.45 -19.76
N LYS A 455 -32.32 -51.21 -20.74
CA LYS A 455 -31.91 -52.62 -20.92
C LYS A 455 -30.38 -52.79 -21.04
N PHE A 456 -29.69 -51.89 -21.73
CA PHE A 456 -28.23 -51.94 -21.86
C PHE A 456 -27.50 -51.73 -20.52
N VAL A 457 -27.90 -50.73 -19.73
CA VAL A 457 -27.30 -50.47 -18.42
C VAL A 457 -27.46 -51.65 -17.46
N TRP A 458 -28.57 -52.38 -17.59
CA TRP A 458 -28.90 -53.54 -16.76
C TRP A 458 -28.43 -54.89 -17.36
N SER A 459 -27.85 -54.91 -18.56
CA SER A 459 -27.51 -56.14 -19.30
C SER A 459 -26.52 -57.07 -18.60
N GLN A 460 -25.62 -56.52 -17.79
CA GLN A 460 -24.60 -57.26 -17.03
C GLN A 460 -25.00 -57.47 -15.55
N GLY A 461 -26.28 -57.21 -15.22
CA GLY A 461 -26.84 -57.32 -13.87
C GLY A 461 -26.59 -56.09 -13.00
N VAL A 462 -27.10 -56.12 -11.76
CA VAL A 462 -27.04 -54.97 -10.84
C VAL A 462 -25.61 -54.65 -10.36
N ARG A 463 -24.72 -55.65 -10.35
CA ARG A 463 -23.36 -55.59 -9.79
C ARG A 463 -22.32 -55.12 -10.82
N ASN A 464 -22.40 -55.64 -12.04
CA ASN A 464 -21.44 -55.41 -13.11
C ASN A 464 -22.16 -54.56 -14.16
N ILE A 465 -21.77 -53.31 -14.31
CA ILE A 465 -22.39 -52.37 -15.25
C ILE A 465 -21.34 -52.01 -16.28
N PRO A 466 -21.72 -51.75 -17.54
CA PRO A 466 -20.79 -51.27 -18.55
C PRO A 466 -19.95 -50.09 -18.04
N TYR A 467 -18.64 -50.15 -18.26
CA TYR A 467 -17.70 -49.10 -17.80
C TYR A 467 -17.97 -47.75 -18.48
N ARG A 468 -18.36 -47.80 -19.75
CA ARG A 468 -18.71 -46.64 -20.59
C ARG A 468 -19.99 -46.96 -21.36
N VAL A 469 -20.76 -45.92 -21.65
CA VAL A 469 -21.95 -46.00 -22.49
C VAL A 469 -21.96 -44.82 -23.46
N ARG A 470 -22.24 -45.06 -24.74
CA ARG A 470 -22.47 -44.01 -25.73
C ARG A 470 -23.97 -43.74 -25.78
N VAL A 471 -24.35 -42.48 -25.61
CA VAL A 471 -25.74 -42.05 -25.60
C VAL A 471 -25.97 -40.91 -26.57
N ARG A 472 -27.13 -40.90 -27.21
CA ARG A 472 -27.67 -39.78 -27.96
C ARG A 472 -28.62 -39.00 -27.07
N LEU A 473 -28.40 -37.70 -26.96
CA LEU A 473 -29.26 -36.78 -26.24
C LEU A 473 -30.00 -35.90 -27.24
N SER A 474 -31.31 -36.08 -27.37
CA SER A 474 -32.14 -35.33 -28.32
C SER A 474 -33.11 -34.46 -27.53
N ARG A 475 -33.01 -33.13 -27.66
CA ARG A 475 -33.95 -32.19 -27.02
C ARG A 475 -35.18 -32.05 -27.93
N LYS A 476 -36.34 -32.51 -27.47
CA LYS A 476 -37.60 -32.54 -28.24
C LYS A 476 -38.67 -31.65 -27.58
N ARG A 477 -39.62 -31.17 -28.39
CA ARG A 477 -40.79 -30.42 -27.90
C ARG A 477 -41.78 -31.37 -27.28
N ASN A 478 -42.43 -30.94 -26.21
CA ASN A 478 -43.54 -31.67 -25.63
C ASN A 478 -44.81 -31.35 -26.43
N GLU A 479 -45.53 -32.37 -26.88
CA GLU A 479 -46.75 -32.24 -27.68
C GLU A 479 -48.01 -32.09 -26.80
N ASP A 480 -47.86 -32.25 -25.49
CA ASP A 480 -48.91 -32.11 -24.50
C ASP A 480 -49.07 -30.63 -24.09
N GLU A 481 -50.24 -30.04 -24.36
CA GLU A 481 -50.53 -28.63 -24.09
C GLU A 481 -50.52 -28.28 -22.59
N ASP A 482 -50.75 -29.27 -21.71
CA ASP A 482 -50.79 -29.11 -20.25
C ASP A 482 -49.41 -29.33 -19.57
N ALA A 483 -48.35 -29.55 -20.34
CA ALA A 483 -47.03 -29.82 -19.79
C ALA A 483 -46.35 -28.59 -19.17
N LYS A 484 -45.84 -28.76 -17.93
CA LYS A 484 -45.08 -27.73 -17.21
C LYS A 484 -43.82 -27.22 -17.95
N GLU A 485 -43.21 -28.06 -18.78
CA GLU A 485 -41.98 -27.76 -19.51
C GLU A 485 -42.21 -28.01 -21.02
N LYS A 486 -41.87 -27.01 -21.85
CA LYS A 486 -42.07 -27.06 -23.31
C LYS A 486 -41.10 -28.00 -24.04
N LEU A 487 -39.98 -28.35 -23.41
CA LEU A 487 -38.90 -29.15 -23.98
C LEU A 487 -38.47 -30.26 -23.00
N TYR A 488 -38.27 -31.47 -23.51
CA TYR A 488 -37.71 -32.59 -22.76
C TYR A 488 -36.50 -33.18 -23.48
N THR A 489 -35.60 -33.82 -22.73
CA THR A 489 -34.45 -34.54 -23.32
C THR A 489 -34.75 -36.04 -23.36
N LEU A 490 -34.70 -36.62 -24.56
CA LEU A 490 -34.71 -38.07 -24.76
C LEU A 490 -33.28 -38.60 -24.81
N VAL A 491 -32.97 -39.61 -23.98
CA VAL A 491 -31.66 -40.26 -23.91
C VAL A 491 -31.74 -41.65 -24.52
N GLN A 492 -31.06 -41.86 -25.64
CA GLN A 492 -31.04 -43.14 -26.37
C GLN A 492 -29.65 -43.79 -26.32
N HIS A 493 -29.61 -45.12 -26.42
CA HIS A 493 -28.35 -45.87 -26.49
C HIS A 493 -27.85 -45.94 -27.94
N VAL A 494 -26.58 -45.60 -28.15
CA VAL A 494 -25.91 -45.73 -29.46
C VAL A 494 -24.93 -46.89 -29.37
N GLN A 495 -25.15 -47.94 -30.17
CA GLN A 495 -24.22 -49.06 -30.24
C GLN A 495 -22.96 -48.65 -31.01
N VAL A 496 -21.79 -48.90 -30.43
CA VAL A 496 -20.47 -48.61 -31.03
C VAL A 496 -19.56 -49.82 -30.86
N SER A 497 -18.72 -50.09 -31.87
CA SER A 497 -17.74 -51.19 -31.85
C SER A 497 -16.54 -50.88 -30.95
N THR A 498 -16.14 -49.61 -30.82
CA THR A 498 -15.06 -49.16 -29.93
C THR A 498 -15.34 -47.78 -29.33
N TYR A 499 -14.90 -47.56 -28.09
CA TYR A 499 -15.01 -46.26 -27.39
C TYR A 499 -13.75 -45.39 -27.50
N LYS A 500 -12.70 -45.86 -28.20
CA LYS A 500 -11.42 -45.15 -28.37
C LYS A 500 -11.56 -44.14 -29.52
N GLY A 501 -11.23 -42.88 -29.29
CA GLY A 501 -11.28 -41.81 -30.31
C GLY A 501 -12.64 -41.11 -30.48
N LEU A 502 -13.71 -41.57 -29.83
CA LEU A 502 -15.03 -40.94 -29.94
C LEU A 502 -15.08 -39.58 -29.21
N SER A 503 -15.40 -38.52 -29.94
CA SER A 503 -15.58 -37.16 -29.43
C SER A 503 -17.08 -36.82 -29.25
N THR A 504 -17.39 -35.61 -28.79
CA THR A 504 -18.80 -35.16 -28.75
C THR A 504 -19.17 -34.66 -30.13
N GLU A 505 -20.21 -35.23 -30.72
CA GLU A 505 -20.64 -34.92 -32.08
C GLU A 505 -22.08 -34.41 -32.06
N ASN A 506 -22.34 -33.34 -32.80
CA ASN A 506 -23.71 -32.94 -33.11
C ASN A 506 -24.23 -33.92 -34.15
N VAL A 507 -25.42 -34.47 -33.91
CA VAL A 507 -26.08 -35.35 -34.86
C VAL A 507 -27.26 -34.57 -35.43
N GLU A 508 -27.31 -34.45 -36.75
CA GLU A 508 -28.53 -34.01 -37.43
C GLU A 508 -29.51 -35.19 -37.40
N GLU A 509 -30.66 -34.97 -36.75
CA GLU A 509 -31.79 -35.92 -36.72
C GLU A 509 -32.76 -35.62 -37.85
#